data_AF-A0AAX6DVL9-F1
#
_entry.id   AF-A0AAX6DVL9-F1
#
_cell.length_a   1.000
_cell.length_b   1.000
_cell.length_c   1.000
_cell.angle_alpha   90.00
_cell.angle_beta   90.00
_cell.angle_gamma   90.00
#
_symmetry.space_group_name_H-M   'P 1'
#
loop_
_entity.id
_entity.type
_entity.pdbx_description
1 polymer ?
#
loop_
_entity_poly.entity_id
_entity_poly.type
_entity_poly.pdbx_seq_one_letter_code
_entity_poly.pdbx_strand_id
1 'polypeptide(L)'
;MFSGLCFLAAIWHWVYWDLEIFCDERTGKPSLDLPKIFGIHLFLSGVACFGFGAFHVTSLYGPGIWVSDPYGLTGKVQSVNPTWGTEGFDPFVPGGIASHHITAGTLGILAGLFHLSVRPP
;
A
#
# COMPACT_ATOMS: atom_id res chain seq x y z
N MET A 1 0.70 -16.69 -15.07
CA MET A 1 0.37 -17.38 -13.81
C MET A 1 -0.64 -16.59 -12.98
N PHE A 2 -0.31 -15.39 -12.47
CA PHE A 2 -1.23 -14.57 -11.65
C PHE A 2 -2.62 -14.36 -12.27
N SER A 3 -2.69 -13.91 -13.53
CA SER A 3 -3.97 -13.74 -14.24
C SER A 3 -4.82 -15.01 -14.28
N GLY A 4 -4.22 -16.19 -14.49
CA GLY A 4 -4.94 -17.47 -14.48
C GLY A 4 -5.50 -17.83 -13.10
N LEU A 5 -4.75 -17.55 -12.02
CA LEU A 5 -5.24 -17.75 -10.65
C LEU A 5 -6.40 -16.80 -10.32
N CYS A 6 -6.27 -15.53 -10.68
CA CYS A 6 -7.35 -14.54 -10.51
C CYS A 6 -8.61 -14.93 -11.31
N PHE A 7 -8.44 -15.46 -12.52
CA PHE A 7 -9.55 -15.94 -13.35
C PHE A 7 -10.31 -17.09 -12.69
N LEU A 8 -9.60 -18.10 -12.17
CA LEU A 8 -10.22 -19.21 -11.45
C LEU A 8 -10.91 -18.75 -10.16
N ALA A 9 -10.30 -17.82 -9.41
CA ALA A 9 -10.90 -17.24 -8.22
C ALA A 9 -12.18 -16.45 -8.55
N ALA A 10 -12.20 -15.71 -9.67
CA ALA A 10 -13.39 -14.98 -10.11
C ALA A 10 -14.55 -15.93 -10.45
N ILE A 11 -14.28 -17.06 -11.14
CA ILE A 11 -15.28 -18.09 -11.39
C ILE A 11 -15.83 -18.62 -10.07
N TRP A 12 -14.95 -18.94 -9.10
CA TRP A 12 -15.37 -19.44 -7.80
C TRP A 12 -16.28 -18.46 -7.05
N HIS A 13 -15.89 -17.18 -6.96
CA HIS A 13 -16.69 -16.15 -6.29
C HIS A 13 -18.04 -15.88 -6.96
N TRP A 14 -18.14 -16.07 -8.28
CA TRP A 14 -19.41 -15.98 -9.01
C TRP A 14 -20.35 -17.13 -8.68
N VAL A 15 -19.83 -18.37 -8.63
CA VAL A 15 -20.63 -19.57 -8.35
C VAL A 15 -21.07 -19.63 -6.89
N TYR A 16 -20.16 -19.32 -5.96
CA TYR A 16 -20.40 -19.38 -4.52
C TYR A 16 -20.61 -17.97 -3.93
N TRP A 17 -21.61 -17.25 -4.46
CA TRP A 17 -21.88 -15.87 -4.06
C TRP A 17 -22.64 -15.74 -2.73
N ASP A 18 -23.50 -16.71 -2.40
CA ASP A 18 -24.38 -16.69 -1.22
C ASP A 18 -23.66 -17.23 0.03
N LEU A 19 -22.66 -16.48 0.51
CA LEU A 19 -21.90 -16.81 1.72
C LEU A 19 -22.42 -16.03 2.92
N GLU A 20 -22.51 -16.69 4.07
CA GLU A 20 -22.99 -16.13 5.34
C GLU A 20 -22.24 -14.85 5.76
N ILE A 21 -20.94 -14.75 5.44
CA ILE A 21 -20.12 -13.56 5.74
C ILE A 21 -20.63 -12.26 5.08
N PHE A 22 -21.41 -12.37 3.99
CA PHE A 22 -22.00 -11.22 3.33
C PHE A 22 -23.38 -10.85 3.88
N CYS A 23 -23.96 -11.67 4.74
CA CYS A 23 -25.29 -11.48 5.30
C CYS A 23 -25.22 -10.92 6.72
N ASP A 24 -26.04 -9.92 7.02
CA ASP A 24 -26.24 -9.44 8.39
C ASP A 24 -27.10 -10.45 9.15
N GLU A 25 -26.54 -11.05 10.21
CA GLU A 25 -27.23 -12.03 11.08
C GLU A 25 -28.57 -11.51 11.62
N ARG A 26 -28.73 -10.20 11.80
CA ARG A 26 -29.95 -9.60 12.36
C ARG A 26 -31.08 -9.50 11.35
N THR A 27 -30.75 -9.35 10.07
CA THR A 27 -31.74 -9.05 9.01
C THR A 27 -31.80 -10.11 7.92
N GLY A 28 -30.82 -11.01 7.85
CA GLY A 28 -30.65 -12.00 6.78
C GLY A 28 -30.37 -11.38 5.41
N LYS A 29 -30.03 -10.08 5.36
CA LYS A 29 -29.82 -9.34 4.10
C LYS A 29 -28.33 -9.11 3.85
N PRO A 30 -27.93 -9.01 2.57
CA PRO A 30 -26.56 -8.61 2.23
C PRO A 30 -26.20 -7.26 2.85
N SER A 31 -25.05 -7.18 3.52
CA SER A 31 -24.55 -5.94 4.11
C SER A 31 -23.03 -5.91 4.13
N LEU A 32 -22.44 -4.71 4.03
CA LEU A 32 -21.01 -4.49 4.13
C LEU A 32 -20.71 -3.32 5.07
N ASP A 33 -19.86 -3.55 6.05
CA ASP A 33 -19.39 -2.52 6.99
C ASP A 33 -18.27 -1.69 6.34
N LEU A 34 -18.65 -0.83 5.39
CA LEU A 34 -17.71 -0.03 4.58
C LEU A 34 -16.67 0.76 5.40
N PRO A 35 -17.00 1.41 6.54
CA PRO A 35 -15.99 2.09 7.35
C PRO A 35 -14.91 1.16 7.87
N LYS A 36 -15.28 -0.05 8.31
CA LYS A 36 -14.32 -1.06 8.77
C LYS A 36 -13.50 -1.59 7.60
N ILE A 37 -14.14 -1.88 6.47
CA ILE A 37 -13.47 -2.32 5.24
C ILE A 37 -12.40 -1.29 4.82
N PHE A 38 -12.72 0.00 4.86
CA PHE A 38 -11.76 1.07 4.59
C PHE A 38 -10.56 1.03 5.54
N GLY A 39 -10.80 0.89 6.86
CA GLY A 39 -9.73 0.75 7.85
C GLY A 39 -8.80 -0.44 7.58
N ILE A 40 -9.36 -1.61 7.22
CA ILE A 40 -8.57 -2.81 6.86
C ILE A 40 -7.67 -2.52 5.66
N HIS A 41 -8.25 -1.98 4.57
CA HIS A 41 -7.49 -1.71 3.35
C HIS A 41 -6.43 -0.63 3.57
N LEU A 42 -6.76 0.45 4.28
CA LEU A 42 -5.83 1.53 4.58
C LEU A 42 -4.64 1.03 5.42
N PHE A 43 -4.89 0.18 6.43
CA PHE A 43 -3.83 -0.42 7.22
C PHE A 43 -2.87 -1.26 6.36
N LEU A 44 -3.42 -2.15 5.52
CA LEU A 44 -2.63 -2.99 4.62
C LEU A 44 -1.86 -2.15 3.59
N SER A 45 -2.47 -1.10 3.04
CA SER A 45 -1.79 -0.15 2.16
C SER A 45 -0.66 0.58 2.87
N GLY A 46 -0.84 0.95 4.15
CA GLY A 46 0.21 1.55 4.97
C GLY A 46 1.40 0.61 5.17
N VAL A 47 1.16 -0.66 5.51
CA VAL A 47 2.20 -1.69 5.63
C VAL A 47 2.93 -1.89 4.30
N ALA A 48 2.20 -2.00 3.20
CA ALA A 48 2.78 -2.16 1.86
C ALA A 48 3.64 -0.95 1.47
N CYS A 49 3.13 0.27 1.70
CA CYS A 49 3.83 1.53 1.40
C CYS A 49 5.12 1.66 2.22
N PHE A 50 5.06 1.40 3.53
CA PHE A 50 6.22 1.40 4.41
C PHE A 50 7.27 0.39 3.95
N GLY A 51 6.85 -0.85 3.68
CA GLY A 51 7.76 -1.91 3.25
C GLY A 51 8.44 -1.59 1.91
N PHE A 52 7.70 -1.01 0.96
CA PHE A 52 8.27 -0.55 -0.31
C PHE A 52 9.36 0.51 -0.08
N GLY A 53 9.07 1.55 0.70
CA GLY A 53 10.06 2.59 1.03
C GLY A 53 11.26 2.05 1.80
N ALA A 54 11.02 1.32 2.88
CA ALA A 54 12.05 0.89 3.83
C ALA A 54 12.97 -0.21 3.31
N PHE A 55 12.49 -1.09 2.43
CA PHE A 55 13.24 -2.26 1.96
C PHE A 55 13.55 -2.21 0.46
N HIS A 56 12.56 -1.93 -0.38
CA HIS A 56 12.74 -1.98 -1.83
C HIS A 56 13.52 -0.78 -2.34
N VAL A 57 13.09 0.45 -2.00
CA VAL A 57 13.69 1.69 -2.50
C VAL A 57 15.08 1.95 -1.92
N THR A 58 15.25 1.74 -0.61
CA THR A 58 16.56 1.88 0.06
C THR A 58 17.57 0.83 -0.36
N SER A 59 17.13 -0.24 -1.01
CA SER A 59 17.93 -1.44 -1.29
C SER A 59 18.40 -2.18 -0.04
N LEU A 60 17.79 -1.96 1.12
CA LEU A 60 18.08 -2.75 2.33
C LEU A 60 17.71 -4.22 2.14
N TYR A 61 16.61 -4.49 1.43
CA TYR A 61 16.18 -5.83 1.04
C TYR A 61 15.42 -5.79 -0.30
N GLY A 62 16.05 -5.17 -1.29
CA GLY A 62 15.50 -5.00 -2.63
C GLY A 62 16.53 -4.38 -3.58
N PRO A 63 16.19 -4.21 -4.86
CA PRO A 63 17.15 -3.76 -5.88
C PRO A 63 17.44 -2.26 -5.83
N GLY A 64 16.66 -1.45 -5.10
CA GLY A 64 16.67 0.01 -5.23
C GLY A 64 15.79 0.47 -6.39
N ILE A 65 16.00 1.70 -6.85
CA ILE A 65 15.23 2.30 -7.95
C ILE A 65 16.14 2.85 -9.05
N TRP A 66 15.55 3.16 -10.20
CA TRP A 66 16.27 3.82 -11.29
C TRP A 66 16.61 5.27 -10.93
N VAL A 67 17.86 5.66 -11.15
CA VAL A 67 18.35 7.03 -10.99
C VAL A 67 19.33 7.32 -12.12
N SER A 68 19.46 8.60 -12.51
CA SER A 68 20.40 9.04 -13.53
C SER A 68 21.07 10.34 -13.12
N ASP A 69 22.15 10.69 -13.80
CA ASP A 69 22.67 12.06 -13.82
C ASP A 69 21.66 13.03 -14.48
N PRO A 70 21.80 14.35 -14.27
CA PRO A 70 20.88 15.35 -14.82
C PRO A 70 20.74 15.35 -16.35
N TYR A 71 21.70 14.80 -17.09
CA TYR A 71 21.68 14.73 -18.55
C TYR A 71 21.16 13.39 -19.09
N GLY A 72 20.81 12.44 -18.22
CA GLY A 72 20.26 11.15 -18.64
C GLY A 72 21.27 10.21 -19.30
N LEU A 73 22.58 10.40 -19.07
CA LEU A 73 23.64 9.68 -19.77
C LEU A 73 24.14 8.42 -19.03
N THR A 74 23.96 8.37 -17.70
CA THR A 74 24.49 7.32 -16.83
C THR A 74 23.42 6.71 -15.92
N GLY A 75 22.23 6.48 -16.49
CA GLY A 75 21.11 5.88 -15.78
C GLY A 75 21.37 4.43 -15.36
N LYS A 76 21.03 4.10 -14.12
CA LYS A 76 21.11 2.74 -13.57
C LYS A 76 20.18 2.56 -12.37
N VAL A 77 19.90 1.30 -12.03
CA VAL A 77 19.29 0.97 -10.74
C VAL A 77 20.32 1.13 -9.63
N GLN A 78 19.96 1.83 -8.55
CA GLN A 78 20.82 1.98 -7.38
C GLN A 78 20.01 2.13 -6.08
N SER A 79 20.71 1.89 -4.95
CA SER A 79 20.22 2.23 -3.61
C SER A 79 20.03 3.74 -3.47
N VAL A 80 18.97 4.13 -2.75
CA VAL A 80 18.65 5.52 -2.45
C VAL A 80 18.54 5.69 -0.94
N ASN A 81 19.39 6.54 -0.37
CA ASN A 81 19.27 6.94 1.02
C ASN A 81 18.11 7.93 1.18
N PRO A 82 17.27 7.77 2.22
CA PRO A 82 16.17 8.71 2.47
C PRO A 82 16.71 10.08 2.88
N THR A 83 16.08 11.14 2.37
CA THR A 83 16.35 12.52 2.77
C THR A 83 15.22 13.03 3.65
N TRP A 84 15.59 13.57 4.82
CA TRP A 84 14.65 14.01 5.85
C TRP A 84 14.56 15.53 5.99
N GLY A 85 15.45 16.27 5.33
CA GLY A 85 15.41 17.73 5.26
C GLY A 85 14.45 18.23 4.18
N THR A 86 14.47 19.54 3.96
CA THR A 86 13.61 20.20 2.96
C THR A 86 13.90 19.75 1.53
N GLU A 87 15.12 19.29 1.26
CA GLU A 87 15.52 18.71 -0.02
C GLU A 87 14.72 17.46 -0.39
N GLY A 88 14.10 16.77 0.59
CA GLY A 88 13.19 15.65 0.30
C GLY A 88 11.89 16.05 -0.41
N PHE A 89 11.58 17.35 -0.48
CA PHE A 89 10.44 17.87 -1.25
C PHE A 89 10.85 18.34 -2.67
N ASP A 90 12.14 18.31 -3.01
CA ASP A 90 12.59 18.59 -4.37
C ASP A 90 12.23 17.38 -5.28
N PRO A 91 11.45 17.60 -6.36
CA PRO A 91 11.03 16.51 -7.25
C PRO A 91 12.20 15.83 -7.99
N PHE A 92 13.41 16.40 -7.97
CA PHE A 92 14.60 15.83 -8.60
C PHE A 92 15.56 15.17 -7.60
N VAL A 93 15.24 15.16 -6.30
CA VAL A 93 16.02 14.47 -5.26
C VAL A 93 15.36 13.12 -4.94
N PRO A 94 15.92 11.98 -5.38
CA PRO A 94 15.27 10.68 -5.22
C PRO A 94 15.13 10.25 -3.75
N GLY A 95 15.96 10.77 -2.85
CA GLY A 95 15.87 10.52 -1.42
C GLY A 95 14.50 10.87 -0.82
N GLY A 96 13.80 11.83 -1.42
CA GLY A 96 12.44 12.22 -1.04
C GLY A 96 11.42 11.10 -1.25
N ILE A 97 11.63 10.25 -2.26
CA ILE A 97 10.75 9.11 -2.56
C ILE A 97 10.80 8.10 -1.40
N ALA A 98 11.99 7.78 -0.90
CA ALA A 98 12.15 6.82 0.20
C ALA A 98 11.54 7.36 1.50
N SER A 99 11.86 8.60 1.89
CA SER A 99 11.32 9.22 3.10
C SER A 99 9.80 9.44 3.04
N HIS A 100 9.26 9.77 1.86
CA HIS A 100 7.82 9.85 1.63
C HIS A 100 7.13 8.50 1.91
N HIS A 101 7.58 7.41 1.30
CA HIS A 101 6.96 6.09 1.47
C HIS A 101 7.05 5.58 2.92
N ILE A 102 8.19 5.81 3.58
CA ILE A 102 8.35 5.46 5.00
C ILE A 102 7.34 6.24 5.85
N THR A 103 7.30 7.57 5.70
CA THR A 103 6.44 8.44 6.51
C THR A 103 4.96 8.22 6.24
N ALA A 104 4.56 8.21 4.96
CA ALA A 104 3.18 7.98 4.54
C ALA A 104 2.71 6.57 4.91
N GLY A 105 3.58 5.56 4.80
CA GLY A 105 3.30 4.20 5.25
C GLY A 105 3.05 4.12 6.75
N THR A 106 3.91 4.71 7.57
CA THR A 106 3.71 4.78 9.03
C THR A 106 2.41 5.50 9.38
N LEU A 107 2.12 6.65 8.76
CA LEU A 107 0.87 7.37 9.00
C LEU A 107 -0.36 6.57 8.55
N GLY A 108 -0.28 5.89 7.40
CA GLY A 108 -1.34 5.02 6.89
C GLY A 108 -1.66 3.86 7.82
N ILE A 109 -0.65 3.26 8.47
CA ILE A 109 -0.84 2.23 9.50
C ILE A 109 -1.63 2.80 10.68
N LEU A 110 -1.21 3.95 11.21
CA LEU A 110 -1.88 4.60 12.35
C LEU A 110 -3.32 5.01 12.00
N ALA A 111 -3.52 5.59 10.83
CA ALA A 111 -4.84 5.98 10.34
C ALA A 111 -5.74 4.76 10.09
N GLY A 112 -5.19 3.67 9.55
CA GLY A 112 -5.91 2.39 9.40
C GLY A 112 -6.39 1.84 10.75
N LEU A 113 -5.51 1.83 11.75
CA LEU A 113 -5.87 1.43 13.12
C LEU A 113 -6.94 2.34 13.73
N PHE A 114 -6.86 3.65 13.49
CA PHE A 114 -7.89 4.61 13.91
C PHE A 114 -9.25 4.27 13.28
N HIS A 115 -9.31 4.06 11.97
CA HIS A 115 -10.55 3.71 11.26
C HIS A 115 -11.13 2.34 11.66
N LEU A 116 -10.30 1.44 12.19
CA LEU A 116 -10.76 0.18 12.78
C LEU A 116 -11.30 0.35 14.21
N SER A 117 -10.77 1.33 14.94
CA SER A 117 -11.09 1.57 16.35
C SER A 117 -12.28 2.51 16.56
N VAL A 118 -12.64 3.32 15.56
CA VAL A 118 -13.63 4.39 15.68
C VAL A 118 -14.75 4.23 14.66
N ARG A 119 -16.00 4.34 15.11
CA ARG A 119 -17.17 4.38 14.22
C ARG A 119 -17.37 5.81 13.70
N PRO A 120 -17.86 5.98 12.46
CA PRO A 120 -18.28 7.29 11.98
C PRO A 120 -19.34 7.91 12.90
N PRO A 121 -19.37 9.24 13.02
CA PRO A 121 -20.41 9.96 13.75
C PRO A 121 -21.80 9.79 13.14
#